data_AF-A0A818V2Y1-F1
#
_entry.id   AF-A0A818V2Y1-F1
#
_cell.length_a   1.000
_cell.length_b   1.000
_cell.length_c   1.000
_cell.angle_alpha   90.00
_cell.angle_beta   90.00
_cell.angle_gamma   90.00
#
_symmetry.space_group_name_H-M   'P 1'
#
loop_
_entity.id
_entity.type
_entity.pdbx_description
1 polymer ?
#
loop_
_entity_poly.entity_id
_entity_poly.type
_entity_poly.pdbx_seq_one_letter_code
_entity_poly.pdbx_strand_id
1 'polypeptide(L)'
;MVTNQQEYDEKLLVLQERFPQESKDKIIRLLQRHNGNIDQVRARLVQREYRVNKWTTLETRFGAAVTTLQQELPSTQSMKRIRLLKIMEHFSGDSEQARDFLQVCGEQHHKHDENSNVSRHEKRKELREKICYSIS
;
A
#
# COMPACT_ATOMS: atom_id res chain seq x y z
N MET A 1 -7.11 36.49 27.53
CA MET A 1 -7.48 35.37 26.64
C MET A 1 -6.22 34.79 25.97
N VAL A 2 -5.30 34.19 26.73
CA VAL A 2 -3.98 33.69 26.25
C VAL A 2 -3.86 32.16 26.34
N THR A 3 -4.87 31.49 26.90
CA THR A 3 -4.81 30.08 27.32
C THR A 3 -4.80 29.06 26.19
N ASN A 4 -5.46 29.32 25.05
CA ASN A 4 -5.59 28.32 23.97
C ASN A 4 -4.32 28.11 23.14
N GLN A 5 -3.51 29.15 22.93
CA GLN A 5 -2.28 29.01 22.14
C GLN A 5 -1.18 28.32 22.94
N GLN A 6 -1.04 28.69 24.22
CA GLN A 6 -0.05 28.13 25.12
C GLN A 6 -0.31 26.62 25.37
N GLU A 7 -1.57 26.22 25.58
CA GLU A 7 -1.96 24.81 25.69
C GLU A 7 -1.68 24.01 24.40
N TYR A 8 -1.86 24.64 23.24
CA TYR A 8 -1.57 24.01 21.95
C TYR A 8 -0.08 23.76 21.75
N ASP A 9 0.75 24.75 22.11
CA ASP A 9 2.21 24.65 22.00
C ASP A 9 2.78 23.61 22.99
N GLU A 10 2.21 23.49 24.20
CA GLU A 10 2.55 22.42 25.15
C GLU A 10 2.22 21.04 24.58
N LYS A 11 1.03 20.84 24.00
CA LYS A 11 0.65 19.57 23.37
C LYS A 11 1.58 19.21 22.20
N LEU A 12 1.97 20.20 21.40
CA LEU A 12 2.91 20.02 20.31
C LEU A 12 4.28 19.57 20.83
N LEU A 13 4.79 20.22 21.89
CA LEU A 13 6.07 19.90 22.51
C LEU A 13 6.08 18.47 23.04
N VAL A 14 5.06 18.06 23.81
CA VAL A 14 4.93 16.69 24.34
C VAL A 14 4.93 15.64 23.22
N LEU A 15 4.20 15.89 22.14
CA LEU A 15 4.16 14.97 21.00
C LEU A 15 5.50 14.93 20.25
N GLN A 16 6.22 16.04 20.16
CA GLN A 16 7.49 16.12 19.46
C GLN A 16 8.63 15.48 20.27
N GLU A 17 8.60 15.58 21.60
CA GLU A 17 9.51 14.85 22.49
C GLU A 17 9.26 13.34 22.43
N ARG A 18 7.99 12.91 22.37
CA ARG A 18 7.66 11.48 22.29
C ARG A 18 7.95 10.86 20.92
N PHE A 19 7.80 11.64 19.84
CA PHE A 19 7.98 11.18 18.47
C PHE A 19 8.98 12.08 17.72
N PRO A 20 10.27 12.09 18.11
CA PRO A 20 11.29 12.98 17.52
C PRO A 20 11.53 12.72 16.03
N GLN A 21 11.19 11.52 15.55
CA GLN A 21 11.25 11.13 14.14
C GLN A 21 10.13 11.73 13.27
N GLU A 22 9.08 12.28 13.90
CA GLU A 22 7.95 12.89 13.21
C GLU A 22 8.20 14.38 13.00
N SER A 23 7.92 14.89 11.80
CA SER A 23 8.11 16.31 11.54
C SER A 23 7.10 17.17 12.29
N LYS A 24 7.55 18.31 12.80
CA LYS A 24 6.72 19.29 13.52
C LYS A 24 5.46 19.65 12.74
N ASP A 25 5.59 19.96 11.45
CA ASP A 25 4.45 20.29 10.57
C ASP A 25 3.43 19.17 10.46
N LYS A 26 3.88 17.92 10.55
CA LYS A 26 2.97 16.78 10.52
C LYS A 26 2.21 16.66 11.83
N ILE A 27 2.87 16.83 12.97
CA ILE A 27 2.23 16.83 14.28
C ILE A 27 1.21 17.98 14.37
N ILE A 28 1.57 19.18 13.91
CA ILE A 28 0.66 20.34 13.82
C ILE A 28 -0.58 19.98 12.98
N ARG A 29 -0.41 19.43 11.78
CA ARG A 29 -1.54 19.03 10.93
C ARG A 29 -2.43 17.98 11.58
N LEU A 30 -1.85 17.06 12.36
CA LEU A 30 -2.62 16.06 13.11
C LEU A 30 -3.40 16.69 14.26
N LEU A 31 -2.78 17.59 15.02
CA LEU A 31 -3.45 18.35 16.08
C LEU A 31 -4.60 19.17 15.51
N GLN A 32 -4.40 19.90 14.41
CA GLN A 32 -5.46 20.63 13.72
C GLN A 32 -6.60 19.71 13.27
N ARG A 33 -6.28 18.58 12.64
CA ARG A 33 -7.28 17.60 12.16
C ARG A 33 -8.11 16.98 13.29
N HIS A 34 -7.52 16.84 14.48
CA HIS A 34 -8.15 16.23 15.64
C HIS A 34 -8.58 17.28 16.69
N ASN A 35 -8.75 18.54 16.29
CA ASN A 35 -9.19 19.65 17.15
C ASN A 35 -8.40 19.77 18.47
N GLY A 36 -7.09 19.55 18.41
CA GLY A 36 -6.20 19.59 19.58
C GLY A 36 -6.32 18.39 20.53
N ASN A 37 -7.00 17.30 20.12
CA ASN A 37 -7.08 16.07 20.91
C ASN A 37 -5.77 15.28 20.83
N ILE A 38 -4.96 15.39 21.88
CA ILE A 38 -3.63 14.78 21.96
C ILE A 38 -3.67 13.25 21.93
N ASP A 39 -4.68 12.61 22.51
CA ASP A 39 -4.78 11.15 22.58
C ASP A 39 -5.03 10.53 21.21
N GLN A 40 -5.89 11.16 20.40
CA GLN A 40 -6.11 10.73 19.02
C GLN A 40 -4.86 10.89 18.16
N VAL A 41 -4.13 12.00 18.33
CA VAL A 41 -2.86 12.22 17.62
C VAL A 41 -1.82 11.20 18.05
N ARG A 42 -1.67 10.96 19.35
CA ARG A 42 -0.76 9.97 19.92
C ARG A 42 -1.09 8.57 19.41
N ALA A 43 -2.34 8.14 19.46
CA ALA A 43 -2.77 6.83 18.96
C ALA A 43 -2.38 6.65 17.48
N ARG A 44 -2.59 7.70 16.67
CA ARG A 44 -2.24 7.68 15.24
C ARG A 44 -0.73 7.62 14.99
N LEU A 45 0.07 8.33 15.79
CA LEU A 45 1.53 8.29 15.71
C LEU A 45 2.08 6.93 16.15
N VAL A 46 1.57 6.35 17.25
CA VAL A 46 1.92 4.99 17.70
C VAL A 46 1.60 3.95 16.62
N GLN A 47 0.41 4.01 16.03
CA GLN A 47 0.05 3.08 14.94
C GLN A 47 0.94 3.21 13.71
N ARG A 48 1.49 4.41 13.45
CA ARG A 48 2.43 4.62 12.35
C ARG A 48 3.80 4.05 12.71
N GLU A 49 4.32 4.36 13.89
CA GLU A 49 5.58 3.81 14.40
C GLU A 49 5.56 2.29 14.37
N TYR A 50 4.50 1.66 14.87
CA TYR A 50 4.31 0.22 14.79
C TYR A 50 4.35 -0.31 13.34
N ARG A 51 3.68 0.37 12.40
CA ARG A 51 3.68 -0.02 10.98
C ARG A 51 5.07 0.09 10.36
N VAL A 52 5.79 1.17 10.64
CA VAL A 52 7.17 1.37 10.17
C VAL A 52 8.06 0.28 10.73
N ASN A 53 8.01 0.04 12.04
CA ASN A 53 8.80 -1.01 12.69
C ASN A 53 8.48 -2.38 12.12
N LYS A 54 7.20 -2.72 11.94
CA LYS A 54 6.80 -3.98 11.31
C LYS A 54 7.40 -4.11 9.91
N TRP A 55 7.37 -3.07 9.09
CA TRP A 55 7.97 -3.12 7.75
C TRP A 55 9.48 -3.28 7.79
N THR A 56 10.17 -2.55 8.67
CA THR A 56 11.61 -2.71 8.87
C THR A 56 11.95 -4.15 9.28
N THR A 57 11.19 -4.74 10.21
CA THR A 57 11.38 -6.14 10.62
C THR A 57 11.18 -7.11 9.46
N LEU A 58 10.15 -6.91 8.64
CA LEU A 58 9.94 -7.76 7.46
C LEU A 58 11.06 -7.61 6.44
N GLU A 59 11.52 -6.38 6.19
CA GLU A 59 12.63 -6.10 5.30
C GLU A 59 13.92 -6.78 5.79
N THR A 60 14.21 -6.72 7.09
CA THR A 60 15.35 -7.42 7.68
C THR A 60 15.24 -8.94 7.54
N ARG A 61 14.04 -9.51 7.72
CA ARG A 61 13.83 -10.97 7.69
C ARG A 61 13.78 -11.55 6.28
N PHE A 62 13.09 -10.87 5.37
CA PHE A 62 12.72 -11.41 4.06
C PHE A 62 13.23 -10.57 2.88
N GLY A 63 13.89 -9.43 3.12
CA GLY A 63 14.30 -8.51 2.06
C GLY A 63 15.21 -9.16 1.03
N ALA A 64 16.15 -10.00 1.46
CA ALA A 64 17.02 -10.76 0.56
C ALA A 64 16.21 -11.76 -0.29
N ALA A 65 15.34 -12.55 0.35
CA ALA A 65 14.49 -13.52 -0.34
C ALA A 65 13.53 -12.85 -1.34
N VAL A 66 12.96 -11.68 -0.99
CA VAL A 66 12.16 -10.88 -1.93
C VAL A 66 13.00 -10.42 -3.13
N THR A 67 14.23 -9.98 -2.91
CA THR A 67 15.11 -9.57 -4.01
C THR A 67 15.42 -10.73 -4.95
N THR A 68 15.76 -11.90 -4.41
CA THR A 68 15.97 -13.13 -5.21
C THR A 68 14.70 -13.51 -5.98
N LEU A 69 13.55 -13.50 -5.30
CA LEU A 69 12.26 -13.80 -5.93
C LEU A 69 11.92 -12.84 -7.07
N GLN A 70 12.26 -11.55 -6.96
CA GLN A 70 12.08 -10.56 -8.02
C GLN A 70 13.05 -10.73 -9.20
N GLN A 71 14.20 -11.35 -8.99
CA GLN A 71 15.14 -11.70 -10.06
C GLN A 71 14.66 -12.95 -10.81
N GLU A 72 14.13 -13.94 -10.10
CA GLU A 72 13.64 -15.19 -10.66
C GLU A 72 12.26 -15.06 -11.33
N LEU A 73 11.41 -14.17 -10.83
CA LEU A 73 10.05 -13.92 -11.34
C LEU A 73 9.90 -12.45 -11.75
N PRO A 74 10.29 -12.07 -12.99
CA PRO A 74 10.21 -10.68 -13.46
C PRO A 74 8.81 -10.07 -13.38
N SER A 75 7.74 -10.88 -13.46
CA SER A 75 6.36 -10.44 -13.31
C SER A 75 6.09 -9.73 -11.97
N THR A 76 6.87 -10.06 -10.93
CA THR A 76 6.73 -9.50 -9.59
C THR A 76 7.43 -8.15 -9.41
N GLN A 77 8.20 -7.67 -10.39
CA GLN A 77 8.89 -6.37 -10.32
C GLN A 77 7.92 -5.18 -10.31
N SER A 78 6.76 -5.32 -10.95
CA SER A 78 5.70 -4.32 -10.94
C SER A 78 4.99 -4.20 -9.58
N MET A 79 5.17 -5.20 -8.69
CA MET A 79 4.50 -5.24 -7.40
C MET A 79 5.21 -4.36 -6.38
N LYS A 80 4.43 -3.71 -5.52
CA LYS A 80 4.97 -2.98 -4.37
C LYS A 80 5.75 -3.95 -3.46
N ARG A 81 6.99 -3.60 -3.12
CA ARG A 81 7.87 -4.40 -2.25
C ARG A 81 7.20 -4.82 -0.94
N ILE A 82 6.46 -3.93 -0.28
CA ILE A 82 5.71 -4.23 0.95
C ILE A 82 4.71 -5.38 0.75
N ARG A 83 4.11 -5.51 -0.44
CA ARG A 83 3.20 -6.61 -0.74
C ARG A 83 3.96 -7.94 -0.80
N LEU A 84 5.12 -7.96 -1.44
CA LEU A 84 5.98 -9.15 -1.51
C LEU A 84 6.47 -9.57 -0.12
N LEU A 85 6.93 -8.62 0.71
CA LEU A 85 7.32 -8.90 2.09
C LEU A 85 6.19 -9.52 2.92
N LYS A 86 4.94 -9.08 2.72
CA LYS A 86 3.77 -9.67 3.38
C LYS A 86 3.44 -11.07 2.88
N ILE A 87 3.65 -11.33 1.60
CA ILE A 87 3.47 -12.67 1.02
C ILE A 87 4.53 -13.61 1.62
N MET A 88 5.79 -13.17 1.69
CA MET A 88 6.83 -13.92 2.39
C MET A 88 6.50 -14.14 3.86
N GLU A 89 5.97 -13.12 4.56
CA GLU A 89 5.50 -13.25 5.95
C GLU A 89 4.40 -14.31 6.08
N HIS A 90 3.44 -14.33 5.16
CA HIS A 90 2.32 -15.28 5.16
C HIS A 90 2.79 -16.73 5.06
N PHE A 91 3.79 -16.98 4.22
CA PHE A 91 4.43 -18.29 4.06
C PHE A 91 5.63 -18.50 4.99
N SER A 92 5.75 -17.70 6.05
CA SER A 92 6.84 -17.80 7.05
C SER A 92 8.26 -17.77 6.47
N GLY A 93 8.44 -17.19 5.27
CA GLY A 93 9.72 -17.15 4.56
C GLY A 93 9.94 -18.26 3.55
N ASP A 94 8.99 -19.17 3.34
CA ASP A 94 9.06 -20.20 2.31
C ASP A 94 8.92 -19.58 0.91
N SER A 95 10.05 -19.51 0.21
CA SER A 95 10.15 -18.92 -1.13
C SER A 95 9.44 -19.74 -2.21
N GLU A 96 9.33 -21.06 -2.04
CA GLU A 96 8.66 -21.93 -3.01
C GLU A 96 7.15 -21.71 -2.95
N GLN A 97 6.57 -21.75 -1.76
CA GLN A 97 5.14 -21.46 -1.57
C GLN A 97 4.78 -20.03 -2.00
N ALA A 98 5.64 -19.06 -1.71
CA ALA A 98 5.44 -17.68 -2.15
C ALA A 98 5.48 -17.55 -3.68
N ARG A 99 6.36 -18.29 -4.35
CA ARG A 99 6.46 -18.34 -5.82
C ARG A 99 5.20 -18.94 -6.43
N ASP A 100 4.76 -20.10 -5.95
CA ASP A 100 3.57 -20.79 -6.46
C ASP A 100 2.32 -19.90 -6.32
N PHE A 101 2.17 -19.26 -5.16
CA PHE A 101 1.09 -18.30 -4.93
C PHE A 101 1.11 -17.13 -5.91
N LEU A 102 2.30 -16.56 -6.17
CA LEU A 102 2.46 -15.43 -7.08
C LEU A 102 2.22 -15.81 -8.54
N GLN A 103 2.57 -17.03 -8.93
CA GLN A 103 2.28 -17.56 -10.26
C GLN A 103 0.77 -17.69 -10.49
N VAL A 104 0.05 -18.30 -9.54
CA VAL A 104 -1.43 -18.40 -9.60
C VAL A 104 -2.07 -17.01 -9.67
N CYS A 105 -1.58 -16.05 -8.88
CA CYS A 105 -2.07 -14.68 -8.94
C CYS A 105 -1.84 -14.03 -10.32
N GLY A 106 -0.67 -14.24 -10.92
CA GLY A 106 -0.34 -13.71 -12.25
C GLY A 106 -1.24 -14.29 -13.35
N GLU A 107 -1.51 -15.59 -13.30
CA GLU A 107 -2.37 -16.28 -14.27
C GLU A 107 -3.84 -15.81 -14.20
N GLN A 108 -4.35 -15.51 -13.00
CA GLN A 108 -5.71 -14.98 -12.83
C GLN A 108 -5.86 -13.57 -13.43
N HIS A 109 -4.84 -12.73 -13.28
CA HIS A 109 -4.83 -11.39 -13.89
C HIS A 109 -4.78 -11.46 -15.43
N HIS A 110 -3.95 -12.35 -15.99
CA HIS A 110 -3.89 -12.57 -17.44
C HIS A 110 -5.23 -13.04 -18.03
N LYS A 111 -5.88 -14.02 -17.39
CA LYS A 111 -7.18 -14.53 -17.85
C LYS A 111 -8.28 -13.47 -17.84
N HIS A 112 -8.28 -12.58 -16.84
CA HIS A 112 -9.27 -11.52 -16.74
C HIS A 112 -9.05 -10.43 -17.79
N ASP A 113 -7.78 -10.08 -18.07
CA ASP A 113 -7.45 -9.10 -19.10
C ASP A 113 -7.74 -9.63 -20.51
N GLU A 114 -7.44 -10.90 -20.78
CA GLU A 114 -7.78 -11.57 -22.05
C GLU A 114 -9.29 -11.62 -22.25
N ASN A 115 -10.08 -12.06 -21.27
CA ASN A 115 -11.54 -12.09 -21.37
C ASN A 115 -12.14 -10.69 -21.57
N SER A 116 -11.58 -9.66 -20.91
CA SER A 116 -12.05 -8.29 -21.08
C SER A 116 -11.76 -7.72 -22.48
N ASN A 117 -10.62 -8.08 -23.06
CA ASN A 117 -10.21 -7.64 -24.38
C ASN A 117 -10.95 -8.38 -25.50
N VAL A 118 -11.18 -9.69 -25.33
CA VAL A 118 -12.02 -10.50 -26.23
C VAL A 118 -13.45 -9.95 -26.24
N SER A 119 -14.05 -9.69 -25.08
CA SER A 119 -15.40 -9.11 -24.98
C SER A 119 -15.51 -7.72 -25.63
N ARG A 120 -14.48 -6.89 -25.53
CA ARG A 120 -14.44 -5.57 -26.20
C ARG A 120 -14.27 -5.69 -27.72
N HIS A 121 -13.49 -6.65 -28.18
CA HIS A 121 -13.29 -6.91 -29.61
C HIS A 121 -14.59 -7.40 -30.26
N GLU A 122 -15.29 -8.34 -29.62
CA GLU A 122 -16.59 -8.83 -30.07
C GLU A 122 -17.64 -7.71 -30.09
N LYS A 123 -17.75 -6.90 -29.03
CA LYS A 123 -18.65 -5.74 -29.01
C LYS A 123 -18.34 -4.71 -30.10
N ARG A 124 -17.06 -4.50 -30.42
CA ARG A 124 -16.65 -3.62 -31.53
C ARG A 124 -17.00 -4.20 -32.90
N LYS A 125 -16.90 -5.52 -33.06
CA LYS A 125 -17.30 -6.22 -34.29
C LYS A 125 -18.81 -6.13 -34.49
N GLU A 126 -19.61 -6.44 -33.48
CA GLU A 126 -21.07 -6.31 -33.51
C GLU A 126 -21.52 -4.88 -33.81
N LEU A 127 -20.86 -3.88 -33.21
CA LEU A 127 -21.18 -2.47 -33.47
C LEU A 127 -20.87 -2.07 -34.91
N ARG A 128 -19.76 -2.53 -35.48
CA ARG A 128 -19.42 -2.30 -36.90
C ARG A 128 -20.43 -2.93 -37.84
N GLU A 129 -20.84 -4.17 -37.55
CA GLU A 129 -21.86 -4.87 -38.33
C GLU A 129 -23.20 -4.12 -38.28
N LYS A 130 -23.66 -3.73 -37.08
CA LYS A 130 -24.90 -2.93 -36.93
C LYS A 130 -24.85 -1.61 -37.70
N ILE A 131 -23.73 -0.89 -37.64
CA ILE A 131 -23.57 0.39 -38.35
C ILE A 131 -23.63 0.19 -39.87
N CYS A 132 -22.99 -0.86 -40.41
CA CYS A 132 -23.04 -1.17 -41.84
C CYS A 132 -24.47 -1.51 -42.33
N TYR A 133 -25.26 -2.23 -41.53
CA TYR A 133 -26.66 -2.54 -41.85
C TYR A 133 -27.61 -1.33 -41.75
N SER A 134 -27.23 -0.27 -41.04
CA SER A 134 -28.04 0.96 -40.92
C SER A 134 -27.74 2.03 -41.98
N ILE A 135 -26.76 1.80 -42.87
CA ILE A 135 -26.37 2.72 -43.97
C ILE A 135 -26.76 2.14 -45.36
N SER A 136 -27.27 0.91 -45.41
CA SER A 136 -27.86 0.29 -46.62
C SER A 136 -29.36 0.54 -46.66
#